data_AF-A0A9E3B4V2-F1
#
_entry.id   AF-A0A9E3B4V2-F1
#
_cell.length_a   1.000
_cell.length_b   1.000
_cell.length_c   1.000
_cell.angle_alpha   90.00
_cell.angle_beta   90.00
_cell.angle_gamma   90.00
#
_symmetry.space_group_name_H-M   'P 1'
#
loop_
_entity.id
_entity.type
_entity.pdbx_description
1 polymer ?
#
loop_
_entity_poly.entity_id
_entity_poly.type
_entity_poly.pdbx_seq_one_letter_code
_entity_poly.pdbx_strand_id
1 'polypeptide(L)' 'MNHAISDEALDVVFRTARSHNKWQDRPVSPALLMAVYDLMRWGPTSANCSP' A
#
# COMPACT_ATOMS: atom_id res chain seq x y z
N MET A 1 17.12 -15.46 3.38
CA MET A 1 17.72 -14.23 3.92
C MET A 1 16.59 -13.32 4.34
N ASN A 2 16.50 -12.95 5.61
CA ASN A 2 15.46 -12.04 6.10
C ASN A 2 16.11 -10.68 6.32
N HIS A 3 15.97 -9.78 5.34
CA HIS A 3 16.37 -8.39 5.53
C HIS A 3 15.14 -7.62 6.01
N ALA A 4 15.19 -7.14 7.25
CA ALA A 4 14.18 -6.22 7.73
C ALA A 4 14.20 -4.96 6.86
N ILE A 5 13.03 -4.45 6.51
CA ILE A 5 12.91 -3.14 5.88
C ILE A 5 13.35 -2.05 6.85
N SER A 6 13.76 -0.90 6.31
CA SER A 6 14.29 0.21 7.13
C SER A 6 13.24 0.76 8.09
N ASP A 7 13.69 1.44 9.15
CA ASP A 7 12.79 2.07 10.11
C ASP A 7 11.88 3.11 9.46
N GLU A 8 12.35 3.82 8.43
CA GLU A 8 11.53 4.78 7.67
C GLU A 8 10.38 4.09 6.94
N ALA A 9 10.63 2.90 6.37
CA ALA A 9 9.57 2.13 5.74
C ALA A 9 8.54 1.64 6.77
N LEU A 10 9.00 1.23 7.96
CA LEU A 10 8.12 0.85 9.07
C LEU A 10 7.29 2.04 9.59
N ASP A 11 7.88 3.23 9.64
CA ASP A 11 7.18 4.45 10.03
C ASP A 11 6.07 4.78 9.02
N VAL A 12 6.37 4.72 7.73
CA VAL A 12 5.39 5.01 6.65
C VAL A 12 4.22 4.03 6.68
N VAL A 13 4.49 2.73 6.79
CA VAL A 13 3.46 1.70 6.61
C VAL A 13 2.67 1.43 7.89
N PHE A 14 3.29 1.49 9.08
CA PHE A 14 2.67 1.01 10.32
C PHE A 14 2.56 2.03 11.43
N ARG A 15 3.62 2.78 11.76
CA ARG A 15 3.62 3.63 12.97
C ARG A 15 2.92 4.97 12.74
N THR A 16 3.12 5.58 11.56
CA THR A 16 2.60 6.91 11.22
C THR A 16 1.40 6.87 10.27
N ALA A 17 1.11 5.73 9.63
CA ALA A 17 -0.06 5.57 8.75
C ALA A 17 -1.37 5.91 9.50
N ARG A 18 -2.23 6.74 8.90
CA ARG A 18 -3.53 7.14 9.46
C ARG A 18 -4.60 7.15 8.37
N SER A 19 -5.84 6.85 8.77
CA SER A 19 -7.00 7.03 7.90
C SER A 19 -7.37 8.51 7.80
N HIS A 20 -7.32 9.07 6.60
CA HIS A 20 -7.77 10.43 6.34
C HIS A 20 -9.30 10.49 6.24
N ASN A 21 -9.91 11.51 6.86
CA ASN A 21 -11.37 11.66 6.92
C ASN A 21 -11.96 12.59 5.84
N LYS A 22 -11.11 13.20 5.00
CA LYS A 22 -11.51 14.13 3.93
C LYS A 22 -10.60 13.98 2.72
N TRP A 23 -11.16 14.20 1.54
CA TRP A 23 -10.43 14.25 0.28
C TRP A 23 -9.84 15.64 0.03
N GLN A 24 -8.73 15.69 -0.70
CA GLN A 24 -8.17 16.92 -1.25
C GLN A 24 -8.70 17.11 -2.67
N ASP A 25 -8.89 18.35 -3.10
CA ASP A 25 -9.16 18.67 -4.51
C ASP A 25 -7.88 18.55 -5.35
N ARG A 26 -7.35 17.33 -5.42
CA ARG A 26 -6.09 17.01 -6.09
C ARG A 26 -6.23 15.69 -6.85
N PRO A 27 -5.98 15.67 -8.17
CA PRO A 27 -6.06 14.43 -8.93
C PRO A 27 -4.94 13.48 -8.53
N VAL A 28 -5.23 12.18 -8.58
CA VAL A 28 -4.24 11.09 -8.45
C VAL A 28 -3.80 10.69 -9.85
N SER A 29 -2.50 10.60 -10.09
CA SER A 29 -2.00 10.22 -11.41
C SER A 29 -2.31 8.75 -11.71
N PRO A 30 -2.57 8.38 -12.98
CA PRO A 30 -2.77 6.99 -13.37
C PRO A 30 -1.57 6.09 -13.01
N ALA A 31 -0.34 6.62 -13.14
CA ALA A 31 0.87 5.89 -12.77
C ALA A 31 0.90 5.51 -11.28
N LEU A 32 0.47 6.42 -10.40
CA LEU A 32 0.41 6.16 -8.96
C LEU A 32 -0.66 5.11 -8.62
N LEU A 33 -1.82 5.17 -9.28
CA LEU A 33 -2.86 4.15 -9.10
C LEU A 33 -2.35 2.76 -9.48
N MET A 34 -1.66 2.65 -10.63
CA MET A 34 -1.10 1.37 -11.07
C MET A 34 0.01 0.87 -10.15
N ALA A 35 0.88 1.74 -9.64
CA ALA A 35 1.91 1.36 -8.69
C ALA A 35 1.33 0.75 -7.40
N VAL A 36 0.25 1.32 -6.87
CA VAL A 36 -0.43 0.76 -5.69
C VAL A 36 -1.08 -0.58 -6.01
N TYR A 37 -1.74 -0.69 -7.18
CA TYR A 37 -2.32 -1.96 -7.63
C TYR A 37 -1.28 -3.07 -7.75
N ASP A 38 -0.15 -2.81 -8.41
CA ASP A 38 0.91 -3.81 -8.61
C ASP A 38 1.50 -4.31 -7.29
N LEU A 39 1.54 -3.46 -6.25
CA LEU A 39 1.96 -3.83 -4.90
C LEU A 39 0.93 -4.71 -4.18
N MET A 40 -0.36 -4.46 -4.38
CA MET A 40 -1.43 -5.09 -3.58
C MET A 40 -2.08 -6.31 -4.25
N ARG A 41 -2.03 -6.43 -5.58
CA ARG A 41 -2.75 -7.48 -6.34
C ARG A 41 -2.35 -8.91 -6.00
N TRP A 42 -1.18 -9.10 -5.41
CA TRP A 42 -0.66 -10.42 -5.02
C TRP A 42 -0.86 -10.73 -3.53
N GLY A 43 -1.75 -10.01 -2.86
CA GLY A 43 -2.17 -10.33 -1.49
C GLY A 43 -2.73 -11.76 -1.42
N PRO A 44 -2.36 -12.55 -0.41
CA PRO A 44 -2.88 -13.91 -0.27
C PRO A 44 -4.38 -13.88 0.00
N THR A 45 -5.10 -14.78 -0.66
CA THR A 45 -6.56 -14.94 -0.51
C THR A 45 -6.89 -16.37 -0.11
N SER A 46 -8.10 -16.60 0.44
CA SER A 46 -8.55 -17.95 0.77
C SER A 46 -8.46 -18.86 -0.44
N ALA A 47 -7.85 -20.04 -0.29
CA ALA A 47 -7.59 -20.98 -1.39
C ALA A 47 -6.87 -20.36 -2.62
N ASN A 48 -6.19 -19.23 -2.46
CA ASN A 48 -5.59 -18.46 -3.56
C ASN A 48 -6.59 -18.17 -4.70
N CYS A 49 -7.87 -17.95 -4.36
CA CYS A 49 -8.93 -17.83 -5.35
C CYS A 49 -8.97 -16.46 -6.05
N SER A 50 -8.30 -15.44 -5.49
CA SER A 50 -8.16 -14.09 -6.06
C SER A 50 -9.51 -13.53 -6.57
N PRO A 51 -10.48 -13.34 -5.66
CA PRO A 51 -11.83 -12.91 -6.02
C PRO A 51 -11.87 -11.49 -6.62
#